data_AF-A0A8S3JB15-F1
#
_entry.id   AF-A0A8S3JB15-F1
#
_cell.length_a   1.000
_cell.length_b   1.000
_cell.length_c   1.000
_cell.angle_alpha   90.00
_cell.angle_beta   90.00
_cell.angle_gamma   90.00
#
_symmetry.space_group_name_H-M   'P 1'
#
loop_
_entity.id
_entity.type
_entity.pdbx_description
1 polymer ?
#
loop_
_entity_poly.entity_id
_entity_poly.type
_entity_poly.pdbx_seq_one_letter_code
_entity_poly.pdbx_strand_id
1 'polypeptide(L)'
;HVQPLHCISDTNQPGWPRAMESSEKSLLDSHLTLIIVSAKSDFKRLPLTLASLVCHLDYRQLSKVILLVPRQHATLLEPFLVGEASGHWPWPISIMPDDNILQHTHTHSYRLQMMFKLVIAQVIKTEYYMILDSDCIALSPIHVTQLLWQQNMSSSKTSHSIPSHQALYQLEERSDHAEWWPESEQLLQIEPNTCVTNNPSTKSIGVTPAILSKSIALMTLCRLQKLY
;
A
#
# COMPACT_ATOMS: atom_id res chain seq x y z
N HIS A 1 -3.91 -18.38 12.54
CA HIS A 1 -4.55 -17.42 13.48
C HIS A 1 -3.89 -16.07 13.25
N VAL A 2 -4.58 -15.17 12.55
CA VAL A 2 -4.14 -13.77 12.41
C VAL A 2 -4.22 -13.12 13.79
N GLN A 3 -3.23 -12.30 14.18
CA GLN A 3 -3.35 -11.55 15.42
C GLN A 3 -4.67 -10.76 15.41
N PRO A 4 -5.38 -10.65 16.55
CA PRO A 4 -6.57 -9.82 16.61
C PRO A 4 -6.16 -8.38 16.30
N LEU A 5 -6.52 -7.88 15.12
CA LEU A 5 -6.38 -6.46 14.81
C LEU A 5 -7.35 -5.71 15.73
N HIS A 6 -6.85 -4.68 16.39
CA HIS A 6 -7.68 -3.84 17.23
C HIS A 6 -8.56 -2.97 16.33
N CYS A 7 -9.86 -3.27 16.30
CA CYS A 7 -10.84 -2.52 15.53
C CYS A 7 -10.88 -1.04 15.97
N ILE A 8 -10.96 -0.12 14.99
CA ILE A 8 -11.10 1.34 15.20
C ILE A 8 -12.38 1.71 15.98
N SER A 9 -13.31 0.77 16.21
CA SER A 9 -14.58 1.05 16.91
C SER A 9 -14.48 1.20 18.43
N ASP A 10 -13.33 0.93 19.06
CA ASP A 10 -13.14 1.19 20.50
C ASP A 10 -12.51 2.57 20.73
N THR A 11 -13.29 3.62 20.48
CA THR A 11 -12.88 5.03 20.67
C THR A 11 -12.62 5.42 22.14
N ASN A 12 -12.80 4.50 23.10
CA ASN A 12 -12.77 4.77 24.53
C ASN A 12 -11.69 4.03 25.34
N GLN A 13 -10.71 3.35 24.72
CA GLN A 13 -9.62 2.76 25.50
C GLN A 13 -8.55 3.79 25.89
N PRO A 14 -8.26 4.00 27.20
CA PRO A 14 -7.20 4.89 27.66
C PRO A 14 -5.85 4.21 27.42
N GLY A 15 -5.15 4.62 26.36
CA GLY A 15 -3.82 4.08 26.02
C GLY A 15 -3.50 4.04 24.53
N TRP A 16 -4.48 4.24 23.64
CA TRP A 16 -4.21 4.43 22.21
C TRP A 16 -3.75 5.86 21.92
N PRO A 17 -2.82 6.06 20.96
CA PRO A 17 -2.53 7.39 20.47
C PRO A 17 -3.81 7.91 19.81
N ARG A 18 -4.55 8.76 20.53
CA ARG A 18 -5.43 9.77 19.90
C ARG A 18 -4.59 10.36 18.79
N ALA A 19 -5.15 10.53 17.59
CA ALA A 19 -4.47 11.21 16.48
C ALA A 19 -3.72 12.39 17.10
N MET A 20 -2.39 12.27 17.26
CA MET A 20 -1.68 13.20 18.10
C MET A 20 -1.84 14.53 17.38
N GLU A 21 -2.46 15.49 18.06
CA GLU A 21 -2.23 16.90 17.77
C GLU A 21 -0.78 17.16 18.17
N SER A 22 0.15 16.71 17.33
CA SER A 22 1.55 17.05 17.43
C SER A 22 1.95 17.77 16.15
N SER A 23 2.63 18.89 16.35
CA SER A 23 3.11 19.82 15.34
C SER A 23 4.14 19.23 14.35
N GLU A 24 4.41 17.92 14.39
CA GLU A 24 5.30 17.19 13.47
C GLU A 24 4.57 16.58 12.25
N LYS A 25 3.23 16.58 12.24
CA LYS A 25 2.39 15.98 11.19
C LYS A 25 2.70 16.47 9.77
N SER A 26 3.03 17.75 9.59
CA SER A 26 3.09 18.34 8.25
C SER A 26 4.23 17.83 7.37
N LEU A 27 5.30 17.26 7.96
CA LEU A 27 6.42 16.70 7.19
C LEU A 27 6.14 15.26 6.77
N LEU A 28 5.63 14.40 7.66
CA LEU A 28 5.32 13.01 7.33
C LEU A 28 4.07 12.84 6.43
N ASP A 29 3.13 13.78 6.46
CA ASP A 29 1.94 13.77 5.61
C ASP A 29 2.26 13.91 4.11
N SER A 30 3.45 14.42 3.76
CA SER A 30 3.93 14.53 2.38
C SER A 30 4.86 13.39 1.94
N HIS A 31 5.19 12.46 2.84
CA HIS A 31 6.05 11.32 2.53
C HIS A 31 5.23 10.06 2.27
N LEU A 32 5.76 9.23 1.38
CA LEU A 32 5.16 7.97 0.96
C LEU A 32 6.06 6.81 1.39
N THR A 33 5.46 5.71 1.86
CA THR A 33 6.17 4.43 1.96
C THR A 33 5.94 3.63 0.69
N LEU A 34 7.00 3.08 0.09
CA LEU A 34 6.88 2.20 -1.07
C LEU A 34 6.92 0.74 -0.64
N ILE A 35 5.96 -0.05 -1.12
CA ILE A 35 5.84 -1.49 -0.88
C ILE A 35 6.00 -2.20 -2.20
N ILE A 36 6.97 -3.12 -2.28
CA ILE A 36 7.15 -3.99 -3.43
C ILE A 36 6.80 -5.40 -2.99
N VAL A 37 5.71 -5.94 -3.54
CA VAL A 37 5.30 -7.32 -3.31
C VAL A 37 6.00 -8.21 -4.32
N SER A 38 6.70 -9.24 -3.84
CA SER A 38 7.46 -10.12 -4.72
C SER A 38 7.34 -11.59 -4.34
N ALA A 39 7.01 -12.42 -5.32
CA ALA A 39 7.13 -13.87 -5.23
C ALA A 39 8.50 -14.32 -5.76
N LYS A 40 8.93 -15.53 -5.39
CA LYS A 40 10.23 -16.08 -5.83
C LYS A 40 10.41 -16.06 -7.35
N SER A 41 9.32 -16.31 -8.10
CA SER A 41 9.29 -16.27 -9.57
C SER A 41 9.77 -14.93 -10.15
N ASP A 42 9.57 -13.86 -9.39
CA ASP A 42 9.72 -12.48 -9.84
C ASP A 42 10.97 -11.81 -9.27
N PHE A 43 11.74 -12.50 -8.42
CA PHE A 43 13.00 -11.98 -7.86
C PHE A 43 14.01 -11.58 -8.95
N LYS A 44 13.98 -12.24 -10.11
CA LYS A 44 14.82 -11.88 -11.26
C LYS A 44 14.45 -10.54 -11.90
N ARG A 45 13.23 -10.05 -11.69
CA ARG A 45 12.71 -8.78 -12.22
C ARG A 45 12.91 -7.63 -11.23
N LEU A 46 12.93 -7.94 -9.93
CA LEU A 46 13.09 -6.96 -8.86
C LEU A 46 14.28 -5.99 -9.04
N PRO A 47 15.50 -6.41 -9.45
CA PRO A 47 16.59 -5.46 -9.73
C PRO A 47 16.22 -4.41 -10.78
N LEU A 48 15.50 -4.80 -11.83
CA LEU A 48 15.09 -3.89 -12.89
C LEU A 48 14.03 -2.90 -12.40
N THR A 49 13.07 -3.36 -11.61
CA THR A 49 12.10 -2.50 -10.92
C THR A 49 12.80 -1.47 -10.05
N LEU A 50 13.69 -1.92 -9.14
CA LEU A 50 14.44 -1.02 -8.27
C LEU A 50 15.30 -0.03 -9.05
N ALA A 51 16.03 -0.48 -10.06
CA ALA A 51 16.85 0.40 -10.90
C ALA A 51 15.99 1.45 -11.63
N SER A 52 14.84 1.06 -12.18
CA SER A 52 13.92 2.00 -12.83
C SER A 52 13.41 3.06 -11.86
N LEU A 53 13.09 2.66 -10.61
CA LEU A 53 12.68 3.59 -9.57
C LEU A 53 13.82 4.53 -9.17
N VAL A 54 15.08 4.07 -9.14
CA VAL A 54 16.22 4.94 -8.79
C VAL A 54 16.37 6.05 -9.84
N CYS A 55 16.16 5.71 -11.10
CA CYS A 55 16.25 6.67 -12.20
C CYS A 55 15.07 7.65 -12.26
N HIS A 56 13.88 7.23 -11.83
CA HIS A 56 12.64 7.95 -12.14
C HIS A 56 11.85 8.43 -10.94
N LEU A 57 11.96 7.82 -9.76
CA LEU A 57 11.17 8.21 -8.59
C LEU A 57 11.88 9.31 -7.80
N ASP A 58 11.15 10.39 -7.50
CA ASP A 58 11.65 11.45 -6.60
C ASP A 58 11.76 10.92 -5.16
N TYR A 59 12.94 10.40 -4.83
CA TYR A 59 13.22 9.75 -3.55
C TYR A 59 13.13 10.67 -2.34
N ARG A 60 13.17 11.99 -2.53
CA ARG A 60 13.13 12.97 -1.43
C ARG A 60 11.82 12.93 -0.64
N GLN A 61 10.79 12.30 -1.21
CA GLN A 61 9.48 12.11 -0.56
C GLN A 61 9.22 10.65 -0.19
N LEU A 62 10.22 9.78 -0.26
CA LEU A 62 10.10 8.42 0.22
C LEU A 62 10.59 8.33 1.67
N SER A 63 9.75 7.76 2.53
CA SER A 63 10.17 7.44 3.89
C SER A 63 11.03 6.17 3.92
N LYS A 64 10.63 5.14 3.17
CA LYS A 64 11.37 3.88 3.01
C LYS A 64 10.77 3.01 1.90
N VAL A 65 11.52 1.99 1.50
CA VAL A 65 11.06 0.88 0.66
C VAL A 65 10.97 -0.41 1.49
N ILE A 66 9.87 -1.14 1.35
CA ILE A 66 9.67 -2.47 1.94
C ILE A 66 9.54 -3.49 0.82
N LEU A 67 10.41 -4.50 0.83
CA LEU A 67 10.30 -5.70 0.01
C LEU A 67 9.48 -6.74 0.79
N LEU A 68 8.21 -6.90 0.43
CA LEU A 68 7.30 -7.85 1.06
C LEU A 68 7.36 -9.19 0.32
N VAL A 69 7.84 -10.22 1.02
CA VAL A 69 8.18 -11.52 0.41
C VAL A 69 7.86 -12.70 1.31
N PRO A 70 7.70 -13.91 0.73
CA PRO A 70 7.59 -15.14 1.51
C PRO A 70 8.74 -15.34 2.48
N ARG A 71 8.45 -15.68 3.74
CA ARG A 71 9.45 -15.93 4.79
C ARG A 71 10.58 -16.83 4.34
N GLN A 72 10.26 -17.96 3.71
CA GLN A 72 11.25 -18.93 3.26
C GLN A 72 12.20 -18.40 2.17
N HIS A 73 11.96 -17.20 1.65
CA HIS A 73 12.73 -16.58 0.57
C HIS A 73 13.33 -15.23 0.97
N ALA A 74 13.06 -14.73 2.19
CA ALA A 74 13.55 -13.44 2.66
C ALA A 74 15.09 -13.35 2.64
N THR A 75 15.78 -14.41 3.04
CA THR A 75 17.26 -14.46 3.07
C THR A 75 17.89 -14.32 1.68
N LEU A 76 17.18 -14.74 0.62
CA LEU A 76 17.66 -14.58 -0.77
C LEU A 76 17.74 -13.11 -1.19
N LEU A 77 17.03 -12.22 -0.51
CA LEU A 77 17.01 -10.79 -0.80
C LEU A 77 17.93 -9.98 0.11
N GLU A 78 18.56 -10.57 1.13
CA GLU A 78 19.53 -9.87 1.99
C GLU A 78 20.65 -9.12 1.23
N PRO A 79 21.15 -9.61 0.07
CA PRO A 79 22.10 -8.84 -0.73
C PRO A 79 21.60 -7.44 -1.14
N PHE A 80 20.28 -7.23 -1.27
CA PHE A 80 19.71 -5.90 -1.54
C PHE A 80 19.89 -4.95 -0.35
N LEU A 81 19.91 -5.45 0.89
CA LEU A 81 20.17 -4.64 2.08
C LEU A 81 21.63 -4.18 2.17
N VAL A 82 22.57 -5.01 1.68
CA VAL A 82 23.99 -4.64 1.59
C VAL A 82 24.19 -3.45 0.64
N GLY A 83 23.32 -3.32 -0.36
CA GLY A 83 23.23 -2.15 -1.24
C GLY A 83 22.98 -0.84 -0.50
N GLU A 84 22.25 -0.87 0.63
CA GLU A 84 22.00 0.31 1.48
C GLU A 84 23.27 0.76 2.19
N ALA A 85 23.99 -0.18 2.83
CA ALA A 85 25.25 0.10 3.53
C ALA A 85 26.37 0.56 2.58
N SER A 86 26.24 0.27 1.28
CA SER A 86 27.17 0.69 0.23
C SER A 86 26.70 1.92 -0.56
N GLY A 87 25.55 2.52 -0.22
CA GLY A 87 25.04 3.75 -0.83
C GLY A 87 24.45 3.59 -2.23
N HIS A 88 24.14 2.36 -2.68
CA HIS A 88 23.56 2.11 -4.01
C HIS A 88 22.09 2.54 -4.11
N TRP A 89 21.37 2.56 -2.99
CA TRP A 89 19.97 2.98 -2.95
C TRP A 89 19.86 4.38 -2.33
N PRO A 90 19.11 5.32 -2.93
CA PRO A 90 18.95 6.66 -2.37
C PRO A 90 17.89 6.71 -1.25
N TRP A 91 17.36 5.57 -0.83
CA TRP A 91 16.36 5.40 0.22
C TRP A 91 16.67 4.21 1.12
N PRO A 92 16.17 4.19 2.38
CA PRO A 92 16.23 3.01 3.24
C PRO A 92 15.43 1.86 2.64
N ILE A 93 15.97 0.64 2.70
CA ILE A 93 15.30 -0.56 2.21
C ILE A 93 15.18 -1.60 3.33
N SER A 94 14.04 -2.26 3.41
CA SER A 94 13.82 -3.32 4.40
C SER A 94 13.17 -4.51 3.74
N ILE A 95 13.52 -5.72 4.19
CA ILE A 95 12.84 -6.94 3.79
C ILE A 95 11.84 -7.27 4.89
N MET A 96 10.58 -7.48 4.48
CA MET A 96 9.51 -7.89 5.37
C MET A 96 9.03 -9.27 4.94
N PRO A 97 9.34 -10.31 5.71
CA PRO A 97 8.67 -11.59 5.62
C PRO A 97 7.15 -11.43 5.77
N ASP A 98 6.41 -12.19 4.98
CA ASP A 98 4.96 -12.21 4.94
C ASP A 98 4.29 -12.68 6.24
N ASP A 99 4.92 -13.64 6.93
CA ASP A 99 4.50 -14.16 8.23
C ASP A 99 4.63 -13.17 9.39
N ASN A 100 5.42 -12.09 9.21
CA ASN A 100 5.42 -10.96 10.14
C ASN A 100 4.09 -10.20 10.13
N ILE A 101 3.30 -10.34 9.06
CA ILE A 101 2.04 -9.62 8.83
C ILE A 101 0.85 -10.59 8.98
N LEU A 102 0.93 -11.76 8.36
CA LEU A 102 -0.12 -12.78 8.40
C LEU A 102 0.45 -14.09 8.96
N GLN A 103 0.29 -14.27 10.27
CA GLN A 103 0.71 -15.50 10.94
C GLN A 103 -0.13 -16.70 10.48
N HIS A 104 0.56 -17.77 10.06
CA HIS A 104 0.00 -19.08 9.72
C HIS A 104 -0.77 -19.21 8.39
N THR A 105 -0.54 -18.31 7.43
CA THR A 105 -1.03 -18.48 6.05
C THR A 105 0.11 -18.90 5.13
N HIS A 106 0.17 -20.17 4.75
CA HIS A 106 1.24 -20.75 3.92
C HIS A 106 0.87 -20.89 2.43
N THR A 107 -0.22 -20.29 1.99
CA THR A 107 -0.74 -20.46 0.62
C THR A 107 -0.31 -19.31 -0.29
N HIS A 108 0.51 -19.60 -1.29
CA HIS A 108 0.92 -18.67 -2.37
C HIS A 108 -0.21 -18.46 -3.39
N SER A 109 -1.35 -17.96 -2.96
CA SER A 109 -2.46 -17.63 -3.86
C SER A 109 -2.45 -16.14 -4.20
N TYR A 110 -2.98 -15.81 -5.39
CA TYR A 110 -3.24 -14.43 -5.81
C TYR A 110 -3.99 -13.64 -4.72
N ARG A 111 -4.99 -14.26 -4.09
CA ARG A 111 -5.73 -13.70 -2.94
C ARG A 111 -4.84 -13.24 -1.79
N LEU A 112 -3.80 -14.01 -1.45
CA LEU A 112 -2.90 -13.64 -0.36
C LEU A 112 -2.06 -12.41 -0.73
N GLN A 113 -1.64 -12.30 -1.99
CA GLN A 113 -0.98 -11.09 -2.50
C GLN A 113 -1.90 -9.86 -2.37
N MET A 114 -3.20 -10.00 -2.67
CA MET A 114 -4.18 -8.92 -2.46
C MET A 114 -4.31 -8.54 -0.98
N MET A 115 -4.40 -9.52 -0.08
CA MET A 115 -4.50 -9.27 1.34
C MET A 115 -3.28 -8.52 1.87
N PHE A 116 -2.08 -8.88 1.42
CA PHE A 116 -0.86 -8.17 1.83
C PHE A 116 -0.88 -6.68 1.49
N LYS A 117 -1.46 -6.31 0.34
CA LYS A 117 -1.63 -4.91 -0.06
C LYS A 117 -2.44 -4.12 0.96
N LEU A 118 -3.40 -4.75 1.65
CA LEU A 118 -4.19 -4.10 2.71
C LEU A 118 -3.53 -4.22 4.09
N VAL A 119 -3.13 -5.43 4.50
CA VAL A 119 -2.69 -5.72 5.88
C VAL A 119 -1.38 -5.00 6.22
N ILE A 120 -0.53 -4.74 5.23
CA ILE A 120 0.70 -3.96 5.41
C ILE A 120 0.44 -2.59 6.06
N ALA A 121 -0.76 -2.00 5.89
CA ALA A 121 -1.14 -0.72 6.50
C ALA A 121 -0.93 -0.66 8.04
N GLN A 122 -0.93 -1.81 8.72
CA GLN A 122 -0.70 -1.92 10.16
C GLN A 122 0.73 -1.54 10.58
N VAL A 123 1.69 -1.71 9.68
CA VAL A 123 3.11 -1.46 9.95
C VAL A 123 3.64 -0.23 9.19
N ILE A 124 2.83 0.36 8.31
CA ILE A 124 3.16 1.63 7.64
C ILE A 124 3.06 2.79 8.61
N LYS A 125 4.02 3.72 8.54
CA LYS A 125 4.02 4.94 9.36
C LYS A 125 3.40 6.15 8.65
N THR A 126 3.58 6.25 7.33
CA THR A 126 3.03 7.33 6.49
C THR A 126 1.51 7.19 6.28
N GLU A 127 0.81 8.29 6.02
CA GLU A 127 -0.64 8.23 5.70
C GLU A 127 -0.88 7.58 4.33
N TYR A 128 0.02 7.81 3.37
CA TYR A 128 -0.05 7.17 2.05
C TYR A 128 1.09 6.18 1.86
N TYR A 129 0.79 5.10 1.16
CA TYR A 129 1.80 4.16 0.70
C TYR A 129 1.48 3.72 -0.73
N MET A 130 2.53 3.52 -1.52
CA MET A 130 2.42 3.00 -2.88
C MET A 130 2.76 1.53 -2.86
N ILE A 131 1.97 0.75 -3.58
CA ILE A 131 2.20 -0.66 -3.81
C ILE A 131 2.58 -0.85 -5.26
N LEU A 132 3.61 -1.66 -5.44
CA LEU A 132 4.09 -2.15 -6.71
C LEU A 132 4.22 -3.68 -6.65
N ASP A 133 3.88 -4.32 -7.74
CA ASP A 133 4.35 -5.67 -8.01
C ASP A 133 5.82 -5.61 -8.49
N SER A 134 6.60 -6.66 -8.22
CA SER A 134 8.05 -6.67 -8.52
C SER A 134 8.43 -6.76 -9.99
N ASP A 135 7.45 -6.68 -10.90
CA ASP A 135 7.62 -6.59 -12.34
C ASP A 135 7.16 -5.25 -12.93
N CYS A 136 6.87 -4.26 -12.08
CA CYS A 136 6.61 -2.89 -12.52
C CYS A 136 7.91 -2.18 -12.94
N ILE A 137 7.85 -1.39 -14.02
CA ILE A 137 8.97 -0.58 -14.51
C ILE A 137 8.51 0.87 -14.63
N ALA A 138 9.24 1.79 -14.01
CA ALA A 138 9.04 3.22 -14.23
C ALA A 138 9.67 3.62 -15.58
N LEU A 139 8.87 4.20 -16.48
CA LEU A 139 9.31 4.64 -17.81
C LEU A 139 9.53 6.16 -17.89
N SER A 140 9.07 6.90 -16.90
CA SER A 140 9.11 8.36 -16.85
C SER A 140 9.28 8.83 -15.41
N PRO A 141 9.82 10.04 -15.18
CA PRO A 141 9.92 10.61 -13.84
C PRO A 141 8.57 10.59 -13.09
N ILE A 142 8.60 10.21 -11.82
CA ILE A 142 7.45 10.11 -10.91
C ILE A 142 7.70 11.06 -9.74
N HIS A 143 6.91 12.11 -9.65
CA HIS A 143 6.92 13.01 -8.50
C HIS A 143 5.80 12.62 -7.54
N VAL A 144 6.13 12.30 -6.29
CA VAL A 144 5.14 11.91 -5.27
C VAL A 144 4.08 13.01 -5.07
N THR A 145 4.45 14.29 -5.19
CA THR A 145 3.50 15.41 -5.17
C THR A 145 2.47 15.40 -6.30
N GLN A 146 2.79 14.81 -7.45
CA GLN A 146 1.84 14.66 -8.55
C GLN A 146 0.88 13.49 -8.29
N LEU A 147 1.29 12.53 -7.47
CA LEU A 147 0.49 11.36 -7.11
C LEU A 147 -0.54 11.66 -6.01
N LEU A 148 -0.29 12.69 -5.21
CA LEU A 148 -1.16 13.15 -4.12
C LEU A 148 -1.78 14.49 -4.51
N TRP A 149 -3.05 14.46 -4.93
CA TRP A 149 -3.79 15.67 -5.25
C TRP A 149 -4.11 16.47 -3.99
N GLN A 150 -3.69 17.72 -3.95
CA GLN A 150 -4.07 18.67 -2.91
C GLN A 150 -5.34 19.41 -3.36
N GLN A 151 -6.42 19.31 -2.58
CA GLN A 151 -7.52 20.24 -2.76
C GLN A 151 -7.04 21.65 -2.38
N ASN A 152 -6.92 22.52 -3.39
CA ASN A 152 -6.86 23.95 -3.15
C ASN A 152 -8.17 24.35 -2.46
N MET A 153 -8.10 24.57 -1.15
CA MET A 153 -9.17 25.15 -0.33
C MET A 153 -9.38 26.61 -0.77
N SER A 154 -10.03 26.81 -1.92
CA SER A 154 -10.57 28.10 -2.29
C SER A 154 -11.78 28.38 -1.40
N SER A 155 -11.56 29.29 -0.44
CA SER A 155 -12.59 30.21 0.08
C SER A 155 -13.71 29.61 0.94
N SER A 156 -13.37 29.00 2.08
CA SER A 156 -14.25 29.10 3.25
C SER A 156 -13.42 29.22 4.53
N LYS A 157 -13.39 30.44 5.09
CA LYS A 157 -12.81 30.77 6.40
C LYS A 157 -13.67 30.19 7.52
N THR A 158 -13.83 28.87 7.57
CA THR A 158 -14.30 28.19 8.77
C THR A 158 -13.15 27.33 9.25
N SER A 159 -12.58 27.77 10.37
CA SER A 159 -11.53 27.11 11.13
C SER A 159 -11.85 25.61 11.22
N HIS A 160 -10.86 24.74 10.98
CA HIS A 160 -10.88 23.26 11.01
C HIS A 160 -10.86 22.51 9.66
N SER A 161 -10.61 23.15 8.51
CA SER A 161 -10.29 22.39 7.30
C SER A 161 -8.83 21.92 7.31
N ILE A 162 -8.61 20.69 7.80
CA ILE A 162 -7.37 19.95 7.54
C ILE A 162 -7.29 19.76 6.01
N PRO A 163 -6.20 20.19 5.33
CA PRO A 163 -6.04 19.87 3.91
C PRO A 163 -6.02 18.35 3.75
N SER A 164 -7.06 17.78 3.14
CA SER A 164 -7.09 16.37 2.80
C SER A 164 -6.43 16.18 1.44
N HIS A 165 -5.23 15.60 1.43
CA HIS A 165 -4.68 15.04 0.20
C HIS A 165 -5.58 13.90 -0.29
N GLN A 166 -5.63 13.68 -1.59
CA GLN A 166 -6.29 12.54 -2.20
C GLN A 166 -5.29 11.81 -3.08
N ALA A 167 -5.24 10.48 -3.00
CA ALA A 167 -4.41 9.69 -3.88
C ALA A 167 -5.04 9.62 -5.28
N LEU A 168 -4.23 9.81 -6.32
CA LEU A 168 -4.65 9.51 -7.69
C LEU A 168 -4.77 8.00 -7.87
N TYR A 169 -5.76 7.60 -8.65
CA TYR A 169 -5.92 6.22 -9.10
C TYR A 169 -5.92 6.17 -10.63
N GLN A 170 -5.38 5.10 -11.18
CA GLN A 170 -5.49 4.80 -12.60
C GLN A 170 -6.73 3.94 -12.84
N LEU A 171 -7.39 4.17 -13.98
CA LEU A 171 -8.49 3.33 -14.43
C LEU A 171 -7.98 2.24 -15.38
N GLU A 172 -8.40 1.00 -15.13
CA GLU A 172 -8.08 -0.20 -15.92
C GLU A 172 -9.38 -0.91 -16.33
N GLU A 173 -9.33 -1.74 -17.36
CA GLU A 173 -10.51 -2.53 -17.72
C GLU A 173 -10.71 -3.64 -16.71
N ARG A 174 -11.96 -3.90 -16.34
CA ARG A 174 -12.30 -4.96 -15.39
C ARG A 174 -11.72 -6.30 -15.84
N SER A 175 -11.66 -6.56 -17.15
CA SER A 175 -11.06 -7.77 -17.73
C SER A 175 -9.60 -7.99 -17.37
N ASP A 176 -8.84 -6.93 -17.10
CA ASP A 176 -7.42 -7.01 -16.75
C ASP A 176 -7.22 -7.71 -15.40
N HIS A 177 -8.25 -7.64 -14.54
CA HIS A 177 -8.30 -8.27 -13.22
C HIS A 177 -9.68 -8.91 -12.95
N ALA A 178 -10.10 -9.82 -13.84
CA ALA A 178 -11.46 -10.37 -13.82
C ALA A 178 -11.89 -11.04 -12.50
N GLU A 179 -10.95 -11.67 -11.79
CA GLU A 179 -11.20 -12.33 -10.50
C GLU A 179 -11.16 -11.35 -9.31
N TRP A 180 -10.43 -10.23 -9.43
CA TRP A 180 -10.23 -9.28 -8.32
C TRP A 180 -11.55 -8.71 -7.81
N TRP A 181 -12.42 -8.26 -8.71
CA TRP A 181 -13.65 -7.54 -8.34
C TRP A 181 -14.70 -8.44 -7.68
N PRO A 182 -15.09 -9.58 -8.28
CA PRO A 182 -16.05 -10.48 -7.65
C PRO A 182 -15.53 -11.04 -6.32
N GLU A 183 -14.25 -11.38 -6.23
CA GLU A 183 -13.66 -11.89 -5.00
C GLU A 183 -13.62 -10.82 -3.89
N SER A 184 -13.35 -9.56 -4.25
CA SER A 184 -13.40 -8.44 -3.31
C SER A 184 -14.82 -8.17 -2.80
N GLU A 185 -15.83 -8.18 -3.67
CA GLU A 185 -17.24 -8.03 -3.29
C GLU A 185 -17.68 -9.18 -2.36
N GLN A 186 -17.35 -10.42 -2.72
CA GLN A 186 -17.64 -11.60 -1.91
C GLN A 186 -16.97 -11.52 -0.54
N LEU A 187 -15.68 -11.16 -0.51
CA LEU A 187 -14.92 -11.05 0.73
C LEU A 187 -15.52 -9.99 1.67
N LEU A 188 -15.95 -8.86 1.12
CA LEU A 188 -16.54 -7.75 1.88
C LEU A 188 -18.04 -7.93 2.17
N GLN A 189 -18.64 -9.05 1.76
CA GLN A 189 -20.08 -9.31 1.83
C GLN A 189 -20.90 -8.15 1.23
N ILE A 190 -20.43 -7.63 0.10
CA ILE A 190 -21.12 -6.62 -0.70
C ILE A 190 -21.96 -7.36 -1.75
N GLU A 191 -23.16 -6.86 -2.04
CA GLU A 191 -24.00 -7.46 -3.08
C GLU A 191 -23.26 -7.43 -4.44
N PRO A 192 -23.30 -8.52 -5.22
CA PRO A 192 -22.59 -8.58 -6.50
C PRO A 192 -22.98 -7.43 -7.43
N ASN A 193 -22.01 -6.83 -8.13
CA ASN A 193 -22.18 -5.67 -9.02
C ASN A 193 -22.45 -4.33 -8.34
N THR A 194 -22.35 -4.22 -7.02
CA THR A 194 -22.58 -2.95 -6.34
C THR A 194 -21.43 -1.98 -6.58
N CYS A 195 -20.19 -2.46 -6.55
CA CYS A 195 -19.02 -1.59 -6.67
C CYS A 195 -18.68 -1.31 -8.13
N VAL A 196 -18.80 -2.32 -9.00
CA VAL A 196 -18.49 -2.21 -10.44
C VAL A 196 -19.39 -3.18 -11.20
N THR A 197 -19.94 -2.75 -12.34
CA THR A 197 -20.76 -3.64 -13.19
C THR A 197 -19.96 -4.85 -13.70
N ASN A 198 -20.62 -5.97 -13.95
CA ASN A 198 -20.01 -7.18 -14.54
C ASN A 198 -19.55 -7.03 -15.99
N ASN A 199 -19.74 -5.87 -16.63
CA ASN A 199 -19.26 -5.66 -17.99
C ASN A 199 -17.70 -5.63 -18.01
N PRO A 200 -17.02 -6.51 -18.77
CA PRO A 200 -15.56 -6.58 -18.83
C PRO A 200 -14.87 -5.27 -19.24
N SER A 201 -15.51 -4.46 -20.10
CA SER A 201 -14.95 -3.18 -20.55
C SER A 201 -15.20 -2.02 -19.57
N THR A 202 -15.84 -2.28 -18.44
CA THR A 202 -16.03 -1.27 -17.38
C THR A 202 -14.67 -0.83 -16.86
N LYS A 203 -14.44 0.48 -16.85
CA LYS A 203 -13.25 1.06 -16.24
C LYS A 203 -13.39 1.03 -14.72
N SER A 204 -12.38 0.49 -14.05
CA SER A 204 -12.32 0.27 -12.60
C SER A 204 -10.95 0.66 -12.05
N ILE A 205 -10.79 0.76 -10.74
CA ILE A 205 -9.53 1.20 -10.12
C ILE A 205 -8.43 0.15 -10.35
N GLY A 206 -7.27 0.55 -10.86
CA GLY A 206 -6.15 -0.36 -11.06
C GLY A 206 -5.62 -0.98 -9.76
N VAL A 207 -5.08 -2.20 -9.85
CA VAL A 207 -4.66 -2.99 -8.68
C VAL A 207 -3.18 -2.78 -8.34
N THR A 208 -2.35 -2.51 -9.35
CA THR A 208 -0.93 -2.16 -9.21
C THR A 208 -0.42 -1.50 -10.50
N PRO A 209 0.32 -0.39 -10.44
CA PRO A 209 0.68 0.39 -9.25
C PRO A 209 -0.56 0.99 -8.56
N ALA A 210 -0.58 1.02 -7.22
CA ALA A 210 -1.70 1.59 -6.46
C ALA A 210 -1.20 2.43 -5.29
N ILE A 211 -1.88 3.54 -5.01
CA ILE A 211 -1.58 4.38 -3.84
C ILE A 211 -2.77 4.27 -2.90
N LEU A 212 -2.49 3.80 -1.69
CA LEU A 212 -3.51 3.54 -0.70
C LEU A 212 -3.33 4.49 0.47
N SER A 213 -4.45 4.99 0.98
CA SER A 213 -4.50 5.61 2.29
C SER A 213 -4.44 4.52 3.35
N LYS A 214 -3.55 4.71 4.32
CA LYS A 214 -3.42 3.88 5.52
C LYS A 214 -4.72 3.86 6.30
N SER A 215 -5.35 5.02 6.52
CA SER A 215 -6.59 5.10 7.30
C SER A 215 -7.72 4.29 6.63
N ILE A 216 -7.90 4.43 5.32
CA ILE A 216 -8.89 3.65 4.55
C ILE A 216 -8.57 2.16 4.60
N ALA A 217 -7.31 1.77 4.35
CA ALA A 217 -6.92 0.36 4.38
C ALA A 217 -7.17 -0.28 5.76
N LEU A 218 -6.85 0.43 6.85
CA LEU A 218 -7.14 -0.03 8.21
C LEU A 218 -8.65 -0.16 8.48
N MET A 219 -9.48 0.75 7.97
CA MET A 219 -10.94 0.63 8.06
C MET A 219 -11.45 -0.61 7.31
N THR A 220 -10.93 -0.87 6.11
CA THR A 220 -11.24 -2.08 5.33
C THR A 220 -10.87 -3.33 6.11
N LEU A 221 -9.68 -3.37 6.72
CA LEU A 221 -9.28 -4.49 7.58
C LEU A 221 -10.22 -4.66 8.79
N CYS A 222 -10.58 -3.58 9.47
CA CYS A 222 -11.54 -3.63 10.58
C CYS A 222 -12.89 -4.20 10.13
N ARG A 223 -13.34 -3.86 8.91
CA ARG A 223 -14.57 -4.43 8.33
C ARG A 223 -14.41 -5.93 8.13
N LEU A 224 -13.31 -6.39 7.55
CA LEU A 224 -13.05 -7.80 7.32
C LEU A 224 -13.09 -8.62 8.61
N GLN A 225 -12.48 -8.12 9.70
CA GLN A 225 -12.54 -8.82 11.00
C GLN A 225 -13.92 -8.90 11.63
N LYS A 226 -14.82 -7.96 11.30
CA LYS A 226 -16.21 -8.04 11.76
C LYS A 226 -17.01 -9.10 10.99
N LEU A 227 -16.54 -9.46 9.81
CA LEU A 227 -17.18 -10.42 8.93
C LEU A 227 -16.68 -11.87 9.14
N TYR A 228 -15.45 -12.03 9.63
CA TYR A 228 -14.75 -13.32 9.81
C TYR A 228 -14.07 -13.40 11.17
#